data_AF-A0A8T4QRB6-F1
#
_entry.id   AF-A0A8T4QRB6-F1
#
_cell.length_a   1.000
_cell.length_b   1.000
_cell.length_c   1.000
_cell.angle_alpha   90.00
_cell.angle_beta   90.00
_cell.angle_gamma   90.00
#
_symmetry.space_group_name_H-M   'P 1'
#
loop_
_entity.id
_entity.type
_entity.pdbx_description
1 polymer ?
#
loop_
_entity_poly.entity_id
_entity_poly.type
_entity_poly.pdbx_seq_one_letter_code
_entity_poly.pdbx_strand_id
1 'polypeptide(L)' 'MVALLLPKLVFILGITNLISLVLVSLSCRCMLNHHFSKKLWASPFYQKFYSYHCWYWKIFFASVLLHAALALYTYGIPF' A
#
# COMPACT_ATOMS: atom_id res chain seq x y z
N MET A 1 19.90 6.41 -22.50
CA MET A 1 19.55 5.70 -21.23
C MET A 1 18.27 6.20 -20.55
N VAL A 2 17.56 7.21 -21.08
CA VAL A 2 16.33 7.78 -20.47
C VAL A 2 15.05 6.95 -20.77
N ALA A 3 15.08 6.07 -21.77
CA ALA A 3 13.90 5.38 -22.31
C ALA A 3 13.15 4.43 -21.34
N LEU A 4 13.68 4.14 -20.14
CA LEU A 4 13.07 3.21 -19.18
C LEU A 4 12.68 3.84 -17.85
N LEU A 5 12.82 5.16 -17.67
CA LEU A 5 12.56 5.79 -16.37
C LEU A 5 11.08 5.66 -15.95
N LEU A 6 10.16 6.02 -16.85
CA LEU A 6 8.71 5.96 -16.61
C LEU A 6 8.21 4.53 -16.33
N PRO A 7 8.52 3.51 -17.17
CA PRO A 7 8.20 2.12 -16.86
C PRO A 7 8.73 1.63 -15.51
N LYS A 8 9.97 2.00 -15.15
CA LYS A 8 10.55 1.65 -13.84
C LYS A 8 9.78 2.29 -12.69
N LEU A 9 9.38 3.55 -12.82
CA LEU A 9 8.56 4.23 -11.81
C LEU A 9 7.19 3.59 -11.66
N VAL A 10 6.53 3.24 -12.76
CA VAL A 10 5.24 2.51 -12.72
C VAL A 10 5.41 1.19 -11.99
N PHE A 11 6.45 0.42 -12.29
CA PHE A 11 6.74 -0.85 -11.60
C PHE A 11 6.98 -0.65 -10.10
N ILE A 12 7.84 0.31 -9.71
CA ILE A 12 8.13 0.59 -8.29
C ILE A 12 6.87 1.02 -7.54
N LEU A 13 6.03 1.88 -8.13
CA LEU A 13 4.76 2.28 -7.53
C LEU A 13 3.79 1.10 -7.42
N GLY A 14 3.79 0.19 -8.40
CA GLY A 14 3.01 -1.05 -8.32
C GLY A 14 3.42 -1.92 -7.13
N ILE A 15 4.71 -2.13 -6.92
CA ILE A 15 5.24 -2.84 -5.74
C ILE A 15 4.88 -2.10 -4.45
N THR A 16 4.99 -0.77 -4.44
CA THR A 16 4.63 0.06 -3.28
C THR A 16 3.15 -0.08 -2.92
N ASN A 17 2.27 -0.15 -3.91
CA ASN A 17 0.84 -0.40 -3.72
C ASN A 17 0.59 -1.75 -3.06
N LEU A 18 1.25 -2.82 -3.53
CA LEU A 18 1.11 -4.16 -2.95
C LEU A 18 1.56 -4.20 -1.49
N ILE A 19 2.73 -3.64 -1.19
CA ILE A 19 3.26 -3.56 0.19
C ILE A 19 2.31 -2.73 1.07
N SER A 20 1.89 -1.56 0.58
CA SER A 20 1.02 -0.66 1.35
C SER A 20 -0.35 -1.29 1.59
N LEU A 21 -0.90 -2.03 0.63
CA LEU A 21 -2.15 -2.79 0.79
C LEU A 21 -2.03 -3.85 1.90
N VAL A 22 -0.92 -4.59 1.92
CA VAL A 22 -0.64 -5.55 3.00
C VAL A 22 -0.53 -4.84 4.34
N LEU A 23 0.19 -3.72 4.42
CA LEU A 23 0.31 -2.93 5.65
C LEU A 23 -1.04 -2.41 6.14
N VAL A 24 -1.87 -1.86 5.26
CA VAL A 24 -3.24 -1.41 5.58
C VAL A 24 -4.08 -2.57 6.09
N SER A 25 -4.01 -3.74 5.43
CA SER A 25 -4.79 -4.92 5.80
C SER A 25 -4.36 -5.48 7.16
N LEU A 26 -3.06 -5.59 7.41
CA LEU A 26 -2.51 -6.12 8.67
C LEU A 26 -2.69 -5.16 9.85
N SER A 27 -2.64 -3.85 9.58
CA SER A 27 -2.91 -2.84 10.60
C SER A 27 -4.41 -2.68 10.86
N CYS A 28 -5.28 -3.14 9.96
CA CYS A 28 -6.72 -3.10 10.18
C CYS A 28 -7.15 -4.15 11.22
N ARG A 29 -7.72 -3.69 12.34
CA ARG A 29 -8.32 -4.57 13.35
C ARG A 29 -9.57 -5.28 12.82
N CYS A 30 -10.24 -4.75 11.80
CA CYS A 30 -11.45 -5.34 11.24
C CYS A 30 -11.16 -6.62 10.43
N MET A 31 -10.05 -6.67 9.69
CA MET A 31 -9.70 -7.83 8.86
C MET A 31 -9.12 -9.00 9.67
N LEU A 32 -8.41 -8.70 10.77
CA LEU A 32 -7.72 -9.70 11.58
C LEU A 32 -8.55 -10.22 12.75
N ASN A 33 -9.89 -10.19 12.70
CA ASN A 33 -10.75 -10.49 13.86
C ASN A 33 -10.94 -12.00 14.13
N HIS A 34 -9.85 -12.74 14.36
CA HIS A 34 -9.85 -14.12 14.84
C HIS A 34 -9.47 -14.20 16.33
N HIS A 35 -9.89 -15.22 17.07
CA HIS A 35 -9.64 -15.34 18.52
C HIS A 35 -8.15 -15.19 18.92
N PHE A 36 -7.21 -15.58 18.05
CA PHE A 36 -5.77 -15.43 18.26
C PHE A 36 -5.25 -13.99 18.15
N SER A 37 -5.92 -13.11 17.41
CA SER A 37 -5.44 -11.73 17.19
C SER A 37 -5.65 -10.83 18.40
N LYS A 38 -6.57 -11.15 19.31
CA LYS A 38 -6.82 -10.35 20.52
C LYS A 38 -5.57 -10.21 21.39
N LYS A 39 -4.77 -11.27 21.52
CA LYS A 39 -3.51 -11.24 22.28
C LYS A 39 -2.44 -10.41 21.57
N LEU A 40 -2.38 -10.49 20.23
CA LEU A 40 -1.46 -9.69 19.43
C LEU A 40 -1.83 -8.20 19.49
N TRP A 41 -3.11 -7.85 19.46
CA TRP A 41 -3.60 -6.47 19.53
C TRP A 41 -3.33 -5.79 20.87
N ALA A 42 -3.23 -6.58 21.95
CA ALA A 42 -2.83 -6.09 23.25
C ALA A 42 -1.32 -5.80 23.35
N SER A 43 -0.51 -6.29 22.42
CA SER A 43 0.93 -6.04 22.44
C SER A 43 1.26 -4.57 22.12
N PRO A 44 2.24 -3.96 22.80
CA PRO A 44 2.65 -2.58 22.53
C PRO A 44 3.18 -2.41 21.10
N PHE A 45 3.77 -3.47 20.54
CA PHE A 45 4.22 -3.50 19.15
C PHE A 45 3.05 -3.30 18.17
N TYR A 46 1.96 -4.08 18.33
CA TYR A 46 0.81 -3.94 17.45
C TYR A 46 0.08 -2.61 17.64
N GLN A 47 -0.01 -2.09 18.87
CA GLN A 47 -0.59 -0.76 19.10
C GLN A 47 0.19 0.34 18.40
N LYS A 48 1.52 0.28 18.43
CA LYS A 48 2.39 1.19 17.67
C LYS A 48 2.23 0.98 16.16
N PHE A 49 2.13 -0.26 15.68
CA PHE A 49 1.90 -0.52 14.27
C PHE A 49 0.54 0.02 13.78
N TYR A 50 -0.50 -0.15 14.61
CA TYR A 50 -1.85 0.37 14.36
C TYR A 50 -1.90 1.90 14.34
N SER A 51 -1.10 2.61 15.14
CA SER A 51 -1.12 4.08 15.16
C SER A 51 -0.71 4.70 13.81
N TYR A 52 0.03 3.95 12.98
CA TYR A 52 0.36 4.35 11.61
C TYR A 52 -0.69 3.94 10.56
N HIS A 53 -1.80 3.32 10.93
CA HIS A 53 -2.83 2.85 9.98
C HIS A 53 -3.32 3.95 9.03
N CYS A 54 -3.63 5.13 9.56
CA CYS A 54 -4.05 6.26 8.74
C CYS A 54 -2.92 6.77 7.83
N TRP A 55 -1.65 6.64 8.23
CA TRP A 55 -0.50 6.97 7.39
C TRP A 55 -0.34 5.96 6.25
N TYR A 56 -0.51 4.66 6.53
CA TYR A 56 -0.48 3.64 5.47
C TYR A 56 -1.55 3.87 4.42
N TRP A 57 -2.76 4.27 4.83
CA TRP A 57 -3.83 4.67 3.89
C TRP A 57 -3.44 5.86 3.02
N LYS A 58 -2.86 6.91 3.61
CA LYS A 58 -2.38 8.08 2.85
C LYS A 58 -1.32 7.68 1.82
N ILE A 59 -0.35 6.86 2.21
CA ILE A 59 0.71 6.36 1.32
C ILE A 59 0.11 5.50 0.21
N PHE A 60 -0.80 4.59 0.56
CA PHE A 60 -1.46 3.71 -0.40
C PHE A 60 -2.22 4.52 -1.46
N PHE A 61 -3.10 5.45 -1.06
CA PHE A 61 -3.86 6.25 -2.01
C PHE A 61 -2.98 7.17 -2.86
N ALA A 62 -1.97 7.81 -2.27
CA ALA A 62 -1.03 8.63 -3.02
C ALA A 62 -0.27 7.79 -4.06
N SER A 63 0.18 6.59 -3.69
CA SER A 63 0.90 5.70 -4.58
C SER A 63 0.00 5.12 -5.68
N VAL A 64 -1.25 4.74 -5.38
CA VAL A 64 -2.23 4.27 -6.36
C VAL A 64 -2.54 5.36 -7.38
N LEU A 65 -2.77 6.59 -6.93
CA LEU A 65 -3.08 7.71 -7.82
C LEU A 65 -1.90 8.02 -8.76
N LEU A 66 -0.68 8.08 -8.22
CA LEU A 66 0.53 8.27 -9.02
C LEU A 66 0.78 7.10 -9.99
N HIS A 67 0.58 5.86 -9.51
CA HIS A 67 0.74 4.66 -10.33
C HIS A 67 -0.23 4.68 -11.52
N ALA A 68 -1.52 4.94 -11.26
CA ALA A 68 -2.55 4.98 -12.29
C ALA A 68 -2.27 6.11 -13.29
N ALA A 69 -1.94 7.32 -12.82
CA ALA A 69 -1.63 8.45 -13.69
C ALA A 69 -0.42 8.15 -14.60
N LEU A 70 0.67 7.61 -14.04
CA LEU A 70 1.86 7.28 -14.82
C LEU A 70 1.63 6.09 -15.75
N ALA A 71 0.86 5.08 -15.33
CA ALA A 71 0.52 3.94 -16.18
C ALA A 71 -0.31 4.38 -17.38
N LEU A 72 -1.33 5.21 -17.18
CA LEU A 72 -2.14 5.78 -18.26
C LEU A 72 -1.31 6.67 -19.19
N TYR A 73 -0.42 7.50 -18.63
CA TYR A 73 0.48 8.33 -19.45
C TYR A 73 1.48 7.50 -20.27
N THR A 74 2.01 6.43 -19.70
CA THR A 74 3.09 5.63 -20.32
C THR A 74 2.56 4.59 -21.31
N TYR A 75 1.43 3.94 -20.98
CA TYR A 75 0.90 2.80 -21.73
C TYR A 75 -0.44 3.11 -22.43
N GLY A 76 -1.06 4.24 -22.13
CA GLY A 76 -2.36 4.61 -22.68
C GLY A 76 -3.50 3.74 -22.13
N ILE A 77 -4.60 3.75 -22.87
CA ILE A 77 -5.78 2.94 -22.63
C ILE A 77 -5.88 1.94 -23.81
N PRO A 78 -5.70 0.63 -23.57
CA PRO A 78 -5.64 -0.36 -24.66
C PRO A 78 -7.02 -0.91 -25.06
N PHE A 79 -8.12 -0.30 -24.60
CA PHE A 79 -9.49 -0.74 -24.85
C PHE A 79 -10.27 0.25 -25.72
#